data_AF-A0A3B8IXF1-F1
#
_entry.id   AF-A0A3B8IXF1-F1
#
_cell.length_a   1.000
_cell.length_b   1.000
_cell.length_c   1.000
_cell.angle_alpha   90.00
_cell.angle_beta   90.00
_cell.angle_gamma   90.00
#
_symmetry.space_group_name_H-M   'P 1'
#
loop_
_entity.id
_entity.type
_entity.pdbx_description
1 polymer ?
#
loop_
_entity_poly.entity_id
_entity_poly.type
_entity_poly.pdbx_seq_one_letter_code
_entity_poly.pdbx_strand_id
1 'polypeptide(L)'
;AANLGRDAKAYQRVMQPLADHVDWLLEDSLKPLGIPKHPLFLARFGTKAALPATTFAQLFFKDQRAKALFAGCAGHSVLPFEKAFTAALGLVFLACGHRVNWPVAKGGSQSIADSLLACFQAYGGEIQFDTPVKNFTELPSAQAYLFDTDPLQVASIAEDQLPGRYVKRLRRYNYGMGTFKIDYALREPIPWRDP
;
A
#
# COMPACT_ATOMS: atom_id res chain seq x y z
N ALA A 1 18.68 -2.81 12.58
CA ALA A 1 19.02 -4.12 13.19
C ALA A 1 19.61 -4.01 14.60
N ALA A 2 20.48 -3.02 14.88
CA ALA A 2 21.16 -2.88 16.17
C ALA A 2 20.23 -2.91 17.41
N ASN A 3 19.01 -2.37 17.29
CA ASN A 3 18.05 -2.31 18.39
C ASN A 3 17.16 -3.55 18.53
N LEU A 4 17.39 -4.63 17.75
CA LEU A 4 16.54 -5.83 17.73
C LEU A 4 17.08 -7.00 18.57
N GLY A 5 18.13 -6.78 19.37
CA GLY A 5 18.63 -7.80 20.29
C GLY A 5 19.02 -9.10 19.60
N ARG A 6 18.47 -10.23 20.07
CA ARG A 6 18.81 -11.57 19.56
C ARG A 6 18.40 -11.79 18.11
N ASP A 7 17.44 -11.02 17.63
CA ASP A 7 16.91 -11.12 16.27
C ASP A 7 17.69 -10.27 15.27
N ALA A 8 18.69 -9.49 15.67
CA ALA A 8 19.43 -8.61 14.77
C ALA A 8 19.96 -9.33 13.52
N LYS A 9 20.62 -10.49 13.70
CA LYS A 9 21.16 -11.30 12.60
C LYS A 9 20.06 -11.95 11.75
N ALA A 10 18.99 -12.42 12.37
CA ALA A 10 17.86 -13.03 11.66
C ALA A 10 17.14 -12.00 10.79
N TYR A 11 16.91 -10.81 11.35
CA TYR A 11 16.34 -9.66 10.65
C TYR A 11 17.18 -9.25 9.44
N GLN A 12 18.49 -9.10 9.60
CA GLN A 12 19.38 -8.79 8.47
C GLN A 12 19.31 -9.87 7.38
N ARG A 13 19.33 -11.15 7.75
CA ARG A 13 19.26 -12.26 6.78
C ARG A 13 17.95 -12.27 5.99
N VAL A 14 16.86 -11.81 6.60
CA VAL A 14 15.57 -11.65 5.92
C VAL A 14 15.56 -10.40 5.05
N MET A 15 15.93 -9.25 5.60
CA MET A 15 15.66 -7.95 5.01
C MET A 15 16.73 -7.45 4.06
N GLN A 16 18.01 -7.79 4.28
CA GLN A 16 19.13 -7.28 3.47
C GLN A 16 18.93 -7.58 1.97
N PRO A 17 18.63 -8.83 1.54
CA PRO A 17 18.44 -9.11 0.11
C PRO A 17 17.25 -8.37 -0.51
N LEU A 18 16.21 -8.08 0.30
CA LEU A 18 15.04 -7.33 -0.17
C LEU A 18 15.33 -5.83 -0.26
N ALA A 19 16.09 -5.29 0.69
CA ALA A 19 16.50 -3.89 0.70
C ALA A 19 17.47 -3.57 -0.45
N ASP A 20 18.44 -4.45 -0.69
CA ASP A 20 19.44 -4.30 -1.77
C ASP A 20 18.79 -4.33 -3.17
N HIS A 21 17.64 -4.98 -3.30
CA HIS A 21 16.93 -5.17 -4.58
C HIS A 21 15.45 -4.74 -4.51
N VAL A 22 15.17 -3.68 -3.76
CA VAL A 22 13.78 -3.21 -3.59
C VAL A 22 13.16 -2.78 -4.91
N ASP A 23 13.95 -2.23 -5.84
CA ASP A 23 13.46 -1.80 -7.15
C ASP A 23 12.94 -3.00 -7.96
N TRP A 24 13.61 -4.16 -7.89
CA TRP A 24 13.14 -5.40 -8.52
C TRP A 24 11.85 -5.91 -7.88
N LEU A 25 11.76 -5.82 -6.55
CA LEU A 25 10.56 -6.21 -5.82
C LEU A 25 9.36 -5.36 -6.24
N LEU A 26 9.52 -4.05 -6.30
CA LEU A 26 8.45 -3.12 -6.66
C LEU A 26 8.06 -3.27 -8.13
N GLU A 27 9.03 -3.35 -9.03
CA GLU A 27 8.79 -3.49 -10.47
C GLU A 27 7.98 -4.75 -10.79
N ASP A 28 8.32 -5.90 -10.18
CA ASP A 28 7.62 -7.16 -10.47
C ASP A 28 6.34 -7.35 -9.63
N SER A 29 6.20 -6.69 -8.48
CA SER A 29 5.03 -6.86 -7.61
C SER A 29 3.89 -5.86 -7.90
N LEU A 30 4.20 -4.67 -8.44
CA LEU A 30 3.21 -3.62 -8.68
C LEU A 30 2.71 -3.54 -10.13
N LYS A 31 3.31 -4.30 -11.05
CA LYS A 31 2.87 -4.36 -12.43
C LYS A 31 1.61 -5.24 -12.61
N PRO A 32 0.86 -5.08 -13.71
CA PRO A 32 -0.19 -6.01 -14.08
C PRO A 32 0.32 -7.46 -14.13
N LEU A 33 -0.57 -8.42 -13.84
CA LEU A 33 -0.22 -9.84 -13.83
C LEU A 33 0.46 -10.26 -15.14
N GLY A 34 1.64 -10.85 -15.03
CA GLY A 34 2.47 -11.23 -16.17
C GLY A 34 3.76 -11.90 -15.74
N ILE A 35 4.65 -12.16 -16.69
CA ILE A 35 5.93 -12.81 -16.44
C ILE A 35 6.88 -11.83 -15.70
N PRO A 36 7.42 -12.17 -14.53
CA PRO A 36 8.36 -11.32 -13.80
C PRO A 36 9.70 -11.20 -14.54
N LYS A 37 10.34 -10.03 -14.43
CA LYS A 37 11.70 -9.80 -14.95
C LYS A 37 12.74 -10.51 -14.08
N HIS A 38 12.45 -10.68 -12.80
CA HIS A 38 13.32 -11.31 -11.81
C HIS A 38 12.64 -12.54 -11.17
N PRO A 39 12.35 -13.60 -11.95
CA PRO A 39 11.54 -14.74 -11.49
C PRO A 39 12.13 -15.47 -10.27
N LEU A 40 13.46 -15.65 -10.24
CA LEU A 40 14.13 -16.33 -9.12
C LEU A 40 14.09 -15.50 -7.83
N PHE A 41 14.23 -14.18 -7.95
CA PHE A 41 14.12 -13.27 -6.82
C PHE A 41 12.68 -13.26 -6.30
N LEU A 42 11.71 -13.09 -7.19
CA LEU A 42 10.30 -13.07 -6.83
C LEU A 42 9.83 -14.41 -6.22
N ALA A 43 10.33 -15.55 -6.72
CA ALA A 43 10.03 -16.85 -6.14
C ALA A 43 10.56 -16.97 -4.70
N ARG A 44 11.81 -16.52 -4.44
CA ARG A 44 12.40 -16.51 -3.09
C ARG A 44 11.68 -15.56 -2.14
N PHE A 45 11.21 -14.42 -2.64
CA PHE A 45 10.32 -13.54 -1.89
C PHE A 45 8.99 -14.25 -1.60
N GLY A 46 8.39 -14.86 -2.62
CA GLY A 46 7.11 -15.56 -2.59
C GLY A 46 7.01 -16.64 -1.51
N THR A 47 8.08 -17.42 -1.29
CA THR A 47 8.08 -18.47 -0.24
C THR A 47 7.89 -17.92 1.17
N LYS A 48 8.35 -16.69 1.44
CA LYS A 48 8.14 -15.98 2.70
C LYS A 48 6.85 -15.16 2.68
N ALA A 49 6.60 -14.49 1.56
CA ALA A 49 5.49 -13.59 1.37
C ALA A 49 4.14 -14.29 1.45
N ALA A 50 4.02 -15.53 0.98
CA ALA A 50 2.78 -16.31 1.02
C ALA A 50 2.33 -16.67 2.45
N LEU A 51 3.24 -16.64 3.43
CA LEU A 51 2.93 -17.01 4.81
C LEU A 51 1.98 -15.99 5.45
N PRO A 52 1.17 -16.43 6.43
CA PRO A 52 0.58 -15.52 7.39
C PRO A 52 1.65 -14.72 8.15
N ALA A 53 1.34 -13.48 8.49
CA ALA A 53 2.24 -12.62 9.24
C ALA A 53 2.57 -13.19 10.63
N THR A 54 1.60 -13.83 11.29
CA THR A 54 1.83 -14.54 12.56
C THR A 54 2.85 -15.66 12.42
N THR A 55 2.66 -16.54 11.43
CA THR A 55 3.57 -17.65 11.13
C THR A 55 4.96 -17.15 10.77
N PHE A 56 5.06 -16.14 9.90
CA PHE A 56 6.34 -15.53 9.55
C PHE A 56 7.08 -15.01 10.78
N ALA A 57 6.41 -14.20 11.61
CA ALA A 57 7.00 -13.61 12.80
C ALA A 57 7.47 -14.66 13.81
N GLN A 58 6.74 -15.77 13.97
CA GLN A 58 7.12 -16.88 14.84
C GLN A 58 8.32 -17.68 14.32
N LEU A 59 8.42 -17.86 13.00
CA LEU A 59 9.51 -18.62 12.38
C LEU A 59 10.85 -17.85 12.39
N PHE A 60 10.80 -16.54 12.14
CA PHE A 60 12.01 -15.75 11.90
C PHE A 60 12.48 -14.91 13.10
N PHE A 61 11.61 -14.65 14.08
CA PHE A 61 11.92 -13.79 15.23
C PHE A 61 11.60 -14.46 16.57
N LYS A 62 12.45 -14.20 17.56
CA LYS A 62 12.31 -14.69 18.94
C LYS A 62 11.73 -13.62 19.86
N ASP A 63 12.26 -12.41 19.78
CA ASP A 63 11.98 -11.30 20.69
C ASP A 63 10.75 -10.50 20.24
N GLN A 64 10.01 -9.98 21.22
CA GLN A 64 8.76 -9.22 20.96
C GLN A 64 9.01 -7.97 20.12
N ARG A 65 10.17 -7.32 20.27
CA ARG A 65 10.50 -6.09 19.55
C ARG A 65 10.56 -6.29 18.02
N ALA A 66 11.19 -7.36 17.54
CA ALA A 66 11.25 -7.65 16.11
C ALA A 66 9.87 -8.08 15.57
N LYS A 67 9.11 -8.85 16.35
CA LYS A 67 7.73 -9.22 16.02
C LYS A 67 6.81 -8.00 15.93
N ALA A 68 6.92 -7.05 16.86
CA ALA A 68 6.14 -5.83 16.89
C ALA A 68 6.46 -4.91 15.69
N LEU A 69 7.74 -4.72 15.38
CA LEU A 69 8.17 -3.97 14.19
C LEU A 69 7.56 -4.57 12.90
N PHE A 70 7.65 -5.90 12.76
CA PHE A 70 7.08 -6.59 11.60
C PHE A 70 5.55 -6.51 11.56
N ALA A 71 4.89 -6.69 12.71
CA ALA A 71 3.43 -6.63 12.82
C ALA A 71 2.88 -5.24 12.42
N GLY A 72 3.54 -4.15 12.82
CA GLY A 72 3.16 -2.80 12.40
C GLY A 72 3.18 -2.63 10.88
N CYS A 73 4.18 -3.20 10.21
CA CYS A 73 4.26 -3.17 8.75
C CYS A 73 3.21 -4.09 8.10
N ALA A 74 3.05 -5.32 8.60
CA ALA A 74 2.06 -6.26 8.08
C ALA A 74 0.60 -5.78 8.27
N GLY A 75 0.35 -4.93 9.28
CA GLY A 75 -0.96 -4.35 9.57
C GLY A 75 -1.54 -3.53 8.42
N HIS A 76 -0.68 -3.01 7.54
CA HIS A 76 -1.08 -2.27 6.34
C HIS A 76 -1.80 -3.15 5.30
N SER A 77 -1.82 -4.47 5.48
CA SER A 77 -2.68 -5.35 4.68
C SER A 77 -4.18 -5.16 4.98
N VAL A 78 -4.54 -4.61 6.14
CA VAL A 78 -5.94 -4.48 6.62
C VAL A 78 -6.67 -5.83 6.66
N LEU A 79 -5.91 -6.92 6.76
CA LEU A 79 -6.40 -8.29 6.90
C LEU A 79 -6.02 -8.85 8.28
N PRO A 80 -6.75 -9.85 8.80
CA PRO A 80 -6.28 -10.63 9.95
C PRO A 80 -4.90 -11.23 9.68
N PHE A 81 -3.98 -11.15 10.64
CA PHE A 81 -2.58 -11.57 10.47
C PHE A 81 -2.38 -13.06 10.16
N GLU A 82 -3.42 -13.87 10.37
CA GLU A 82 -3.44 -15.30 10.09
C GLU A 82 -3.77 -15.62 8.62
N LYS A 83 -4.18 -14.61 7.83
CA LYS A 83 -4.46 -14.80 6.41
C LYS A 83 -3.17 -14.91 5.60
N ALA A 84 -3.21 -15.76 4.58
CA ALA A 84 -2.12 -15.88 3.61
C ALA A 84 -1.79 -14.52 2.98
N PHE A 85 -0.54 -14.35 2.55
CA PHE A 85 -0.02 -13.13 1.94
C PHE A 85 0.07 -11.89 2.84
N THR A 86 -0.35 -11.95 4.10
CA THR A 86 -0.19 -10.82 5.03
C THR A 86 1.27 -10.52 5.36
N ALA A 87 2.15 -11.53 5.33
CA ALA A 87 3.58 -11.31 5.47
C ALA A 87 4.19 -10.53 4.30
N ALA A 88 3.62 -10.65 3.10
CA ALA A 88 4.09 -9.96 1.89
C ALA A 88 4.15 -8.44 2.11
N LEU A 89 3.07 -7.85 2.63
CA LEU A 89 2.98 -6.41 2.89
C LEU A 89 4.02 -5.97 3.93
N GLY A 90 4.17 -6.74 5.01
CA GLY A 90 5.18 -6.46 6.04
C GLY A 90 6.61 -6.43 5.49
N LEU A 91 6.93 -7.39 4.62
CA LEU A 91 8.24 -7.49 3.98
C LEU A 91 8.50 -6.36 2.98
N VAL A 92 7.51 -6.03 2.13
CA VAL A 92 7.62 -4.92 1.16
C VAL A 92 7.81 -3.59 1.88
N PHE A 93 6.98 -3.30 2.89
CA PHE A 93 7.05 -2.04 3.64
C PHE A 93 8.40 -1.88 4.36
N LEU A 94 8.88 -2.94 5.02
CA LEU A 94 10.19 -2.91 5.67
C LEU A 94 11.33 -2.75 4.65
N ALA A 95 11.26 -3.40 3.48
CA ALA A 95 12.27 -3.26 2.43
C ALA A 95 12.33 -1.81 1.90
N CYS A 96 11.18 -1.20 1.61
CA CYS A 96 11.09 0.21 1.22
C CYS A 96 11.64 1.15 2.30
N GLY A 97 11.38 0.85 3.58
CA GLY A 97 11.91 1.60 4.72
C GLY A 97 13.43 1.62 4.76
N HIS A 98 14.09 0.52 4.43
CA HIS A 98 15.56 0.46 4.40
C HIS A 98 16.18 1.18 3.20
N ARG A 99 15.42 1.49 2.15
CA ARG A 99 15.95 2.15 0.95
C ARG A 99 16.04 3.67 1.08
N VAL A 100 15.02 4.30 1.67
CA VAL A 100 14.90 5.77 1.76
C VAL A 100 14.52 6.27 3.16
N ASN A 101 14.50 5.41 4.18
CA ASN A 101 14.19 5.75 5.58
C ASN A 101 12.83 6.46 5.76
N TRP A 102 11.80 6.02 5.02
CA TRP A 102 10.42 6.53 5.07
C TRP A 102 10.32 8.07 5.16
N PRO A 103 10.65 8.79 4.08
CA PRO A 103 10.62 10.24 4.09
C PRO A 103 9.17 10.74 4.20
N VAL A 104 9.01 11.90 4.85
CA VAL A 104 7.75 12.63 4.89
C VAL A 104 7.89 13.88 4.02
N ALA A 105 6.89 14.16 3.20
CA ALA A 105 6.86 15.37 2.38
C ALA A 105 6.81 16.61 3.28
N LYS A 106 7.73 17.56 3.04
CA LYS A 106 7.66 18.89 3.68
C LYS A 106 6.36 19.57 3.24
N GLY A 107 5.55 20.01 4.20
CA GLY A 107 4.20 20.53 3.95
C GLY A 107 3.09 19.47 4.00
N GLY A 108 3.44 18.20 4.22
CA GLY A 108 2.49 17.10 4.35
C GLY A 108 1.97 16.60 3.00
N SER A 109 0.91 15.78 3.04
CA SER A 109 0.36 15.12 1.84
C SER A 109 -0.17 16.11 0.81
N GLN A 110 -0.64 17.30 1.22
CA GLN A 110 -1.12 18.34 0.32
C GLN A 110 -0.03 18.75 -0.69
N SER A 111 1.23 18.86 -0.27
CA SER A 111 2.32 19.25 -1.16
C SER A 111 2.58 18.22 -2.27
N ILE A 112 2.26 16.94 -2.04
CA ILE A 112 2.31 15.91 -3.08
C ILE A 112 1.19 16.15 -4.09
N ALA A 113 -0.04 16.38 -3.62
CA ALA A 113 -1.20 16.67 -4.47
C ALA A 113 -0.97 17.93 -5.32
N ASP A 114 -0.50 19.02 -4.71
CA ASP A 114 -0.21 20.29 -5.41
C ASP A 114 0.85 20.10 -6.50
N SER A 115 1.89 19.30 -6.23
CA SER A 115 2.96 19.02 -7.19
C SER A 115 2.44 18.22 -8.39
N LEU A 116 1.58 17.22 -8.15
CA LEU A 116 0.94 16.44 -9.21
C LEU A 116 -0.01 17.31 -10.04
N LEU A 117 -0.77 18.20 -9.38
CA LEU A 117 -1.65 19.17 -10.03
C LEU A 117 -0.87 20.07 -10.99
N ALA A 118 0.22 20.65 -10.50
CA ALA A 118 1.07 21.54 -11.29
C ALA A 118 1.68 20.80 -12.49
N CYS A 119 2.13 19.56 -12.29
CA CYS A 119 2.62 18.72 -13.39
C CYS A 119 1.52 18.49 -14.44
N PHE A 120 0.32 18.10 -14.02
CA PHE A 120 -0.80 17.84 -14.94
C PHE A 120 -1.18 19.09 -15.75
N GLN A 121 -1.27 20.25 -15.09
CA GLN A 121 -1.56 21.53 -15.74
C GLN A 121 -0.44 21.96 -16.70
N ALA A 122 0.83 21.69 -16.38
CA ALA A 122 1.96 21.99 -17.26
C ALA A 122 1.89 21.21 -18.58
N TYR A 123 1.21 20.07 -18.61
CA TYR A 123 0.92 19.29 -19.83
C TYR A 123 -0.44 19.62 -20.46
N GLY A 124 -1.08 20.72 -20.06
CA GLY A 124 -2.35 21.19 -20.62
C GLY A 124 -3.59 20.52 -20.03
N GLY A 125 -3.45 19.83 -18.89
CA GLY A 125 -4.58 19.25 -18.17
C GLY A 125 -5.51 20.30 -17.57
N GLU A 126 -6.82 20.12 -17.75
CA GLU A 126 -7.87 20.95 -17.15
C GLU A 126 -8.51 20.26 -15.95
N ILE A 127 -8.90 21.05 -14.95
CA ILE A 127 -9.44 20.53 -13.69
C ILE A 127 -10.69 21.31 -13.33
N GLN A 128 -11.76 20.57 -13.06
CA GLN A 128 -13.03 21.12 -12.61
C GLN A 128 -13.27 20.65 -11.18
N PHE A 129 -13.32 21.60 -10.25
CA PHE A 129 -13.68 21.36 -8.86
C PHE A 129 -15.19 21.52 -8.66
N ASP A 130 -15.72 20.97 -7.58
CA ASP A 130 -17.14 21.10 -7.21
C ASP A 130 -18.12 20.61 -8.30
N THR A 131 -17.70 19.64 -9.11
CA THR A 131 -18.51 19.01 -10.17
C THR A 131 -18.74 17.53 -9.86
N PRO A 132 -19.72 17.17 -8.99
CA PRO A 132 -20.04 15.77 -8.74
C PRO A 132 -20.66 15.13 -9.99
N VAL A 133 -19.98 14.14 -10.56
CA VAL A 133 -20.50 13.33 -11.66
C VAL A 133 -21.36 12.20 -11.09
N LYS A 134 -22.65 12.19 -11.41
CA LYS A 134 -23.59 11.16 -10.96
C LYS A 134 -23.98 10.18 -12.06
N ASN A 135 -23.83 10.59 -13.32
CA ASN A 135 -24.33 9.88 -14.49
C ASN A 135 -23.29 9.95 -15.61
N PHE A 136 -23.15 8.90 -16.41
CA PHE A 136 -22.21 8.88 -17.54
C PHE A 136 -22.44 10.00 -18.56
N THR A 137 -23.69 10.45 -18.73
CA THR A 137 -24.06 11.51 -19.68
C THR A 137 -23.55 12.89 -19.28
N GLU A 138 -23.10 13.08 -18.04
CA GLU A 138 -22.50 14.32 -17.56
C GLU A 138 -21.01 14.43 -17.97
N LEU A 139 -20.41 13.33 -18.43
CA LEU A 139 -19.02 13.31 -18.87
C LEU A 139 -18.88 13.87 -20.30
N PRO A 140 -17.83 14.67 -20.58
CA PRO A 140 -17.55 15.14 -21.93
C PRO A 140 -17.12 13.98 -22.82
N SER A 141 -17.28 14.12 -24.14
CA SER A 141 -16.81 13.12 -25.09
C SER A 141 -15.30 12.95 -24.98
N ALA A 142 -14.85 11.71 -24.74
CA ALA A 142 -13.44 11.35 -24.61
C ALA A 142 -13.13 10.02 -25.30
N GLN A 143 -11.85 9.80 -25.61
CA GLN A 143 -11.36 8.52 -26.13
C GLN A 143 -11.32 7.42 -25.05
N ALA A 144 -11.12 7.82 -23.79
CA ALA A 144 -11.09 6.94 -22.65
C ALA A 144 -11.56 7.68 -21.40
N TYR A 145 -12.16 6.94 -20.47
CA TYR A 145 -12.56 7.43 -19.15
C TYR A 145 -11.81 6.63 -18.09
N LEU A 146 -11.14 7.34 -17.17
CA LEU A 146 -10.46 6.74 -16.03
C LEU A 146 -11.18 7.17 -14.75
N PHE A 147 -11.72 6.20 -14.03
CA PHE A 147 -12.45 6.43 -12.78
C PHE A 147 -11.51 6.14 -11.59
N ASP A 148 -11.10 7.19 -10.88
CA ASP A 148 -10.47 7.10 -9.55
C ASP A 148 -11.53 7.21 -8.44
N THR A 149 -12.61 6.44 -8.61
CA THR A 149 -13.77 6.40 -7.72
C THR A 149 -13.93 5.01 -7.12
N ASP A 150 -14.71 4.89 -6.05
CA ASP A 150 -14.96 3.59 -5.46
C ASP A 150 -15.83 2.67 -6.35
N PRO A 151 -15.86 1.34 -6.09
CA PRO A 151 -16.62 0.38 -6.90
C PRO A 151 -18.12 0.69 -7.05
N LEU A 152 -18.77 1.21 -6.00
CA LEU A 152 -20.20 1.54 -6.06
C LEU A 152 -20.44 2.81 -6.87
N GLN A 153 -19.56 3.81 -6.74
CA GLN A 153 -19.62 5.04 -7.52
C GLN A 153 -19.50 4.75 -9.02
N VAL A 154 -18.48 4.03 -9.46
CA VAL A 154 -18.33 3.70 -10.89
C VAL A 154 -19.47 2.81 -11.39
N ALA A 155 -19.97 1.89 -10.56
CA ALA A 155 -21.13 1.07 -10.90
C ALA A 155 -22.41 1.89 -11.07
N SER A 156 -22.55 3.00 -10.34
CA SER A 156 -23.68 3.91 -10.45
C SER A 156 -23.54 4.86 -11.65
N ILE A 157 -22.36 5.47 -11.82
CA ILE A 157 -22.13 6.47 -12.87
C ILE A 157 -22.18 5.82 -14.25
N ALA A 158 -21.55 4.65 -14.42
CA ALA A 158 -21.34 4.01 -15.71
C ALA A 158 -22.15 2.71 -15.89
N GLU A 159 -23.27 2.55 -15.19
CA GLU A 159 -24.09 1.32 -15.19
C GLU A 159 -24.40 0.83 -16.62
N ASP A 160 -24.91 1.72 -17.47
CA ASP A 160 -25.33 1.41 -18.84
C ASP A 160 -24.16 1.21 -19.81
N GLN A 161 -22.94 1.58 -19.41
CA GLN A 161 -21.73 1.46 -20.24
C GLN A 161 -20.93 0.19 -19.93
N LEU A 162 -21.26 -0.51 -18.85
CA LEU A 162 -20.50 -1.65 -18.35
C LEU A 162 -21.29 -2.96 -18.52
N PRO A 163 -20.61 -4.11 -18.72
CA PRO A 163 -21.30 -5.39 -18.74
C PRO A 163 -22.06 -5.63 -17.44
N GLY A 164 -23.35 -5.99 -17.51
CA GLY A 164 -24.19 -6.14 -16.32
C GLY A 164 -23.67 -7.14 -15.28
N ARG A 165 -22.89 -8.16 -15.68
CA ARG A 165 -22.19 -9.07 -14.74
C ARG A 165 -21.11 -8.34 -13.95
N TYR A 166 -20.40 -7.41 -14.57
CA TYR A 166 -19.37 -6.61 -13.91
C TYR A 166 -19.97 -5.60 -12.95
N VAL A 167 -21.05 -4.90 -13.35
CA VAL A 167 -21.81 -4.02 -12.45
C VAL A 167 -22.30 -4.79 -11.21
N LYS A 168 -22.87 -5.97 -11.38
CA LYS A 168 -23.27 -6.84 -10.25
C LYS A 168 -22.11 -7.21 -9.33
N ARG A 169 -20.90 -7.38 -9.86
CA ARG A 169 -19.69 -7.65 -9.06
C ARG A 169 -19.29 -6.42 -8.24
N LEU A 170 -19.26 -5.25 -8.87
CA LEU A 170 -18.93 -3.99 -8.21
C LEU A 170 -19.93 -3.65 -7.09
N ARG A 171 -21.25 -3.83 -7.35
CA ARG A 171 -22.32 -3.62 -6.36
C ARG A 171 -22.26 -4.56 -5.15
N ARG A 172 -21.49 -5.65 -5.22
CA ARG A 172 -21.28 -6.61 -4.12
C ARG A 172 -19.94 -6.41 -3.42
N TYR A 173 -19.21 -5.35 -3.76
CA TYR A 173 -17.94 -5.05 -3.13
C TYR A 173 -18.17 -4.80 -1.63
N ASN A 174 -17.39 -5.50 -0.79
CA ASN A 174 -17.44 -5.33 0.65
C ASN A 174 -16.26 -4.46 1.07
N TYR A 175 -16.54 -3.27 1.60
CA TYR A 175 -15.49 -2.38 2.09
C TYR A 175 -14.80 -2.98 3.32
N GLY A 176 -13.49 -2.80 3.38
CA GLY A 176 -12.67 -3.24 4.50
C GLY A 176 -12.92 -2.43 5.78
N MET A 177 -12.12 -2.70 6.80
CA MET A 177 -12.18 -1.98 8.06
C MET A 177 -11.90 -0.49 7.86
N GLY A 178 -12.73 0.37 8.47
CA GLY A 178 -12.50 1.81 8.50
C GLY A 178 -11.34 2.21 9.41
N THR A 179 -10.83 3.42 9.22
CA THR A 179 -9.83 4.03 10.11
C THR A 179 -10.51 5.09 10.96
N PHE A 180 -10.27 5.06 12.28
CA PHE A 180 -10.62 6.14 13.18
C PHE A 180 -9.36 6.94 13.52
N LYS A 181 -9.34 8.22 13.14
CA LYS A 181 -8.18 9.10 13.31
C LYS A 181 -8.49 10.15 14.38
N ILE A 182 -7.55 10.32 15.31
CA ILE A 182 -7.55 11.43 16.27
C ILE A 182 -6.28 12.25 16.04
N ASP A 183 -6.42 13.55 15.88
CA ASP A 183 -5.32 14.50 15.77
C ASP A 183 -5.21 15.30 17.08
N TYR A 184 -4.08 15.18 17.77
CA TYR A 184 -3.80 15.93 19.00
C TYR A 184 -2.82 17.07 18.73
N ALA A 185 -3.19 18.28 19.13
CA ALA A 185 -2.25 19.41 19.23
C ALA A 185 -1.58 19.40 20.61
N LEU A 186 -0.28 19.08 20.64
CA LEU A 186 0.49 18.96 21.88
C LEU A 186 1.48 20.12 22.01
N ARG A 187 1.69 20.59 23.25
CA ARG A 187 2.72 21.59 23.58
C ARG A 187 4.12 20.99 23.65
N GLU A 188 4.22 19.71 23.98
CA GLU A 188 5.47 18.98 24.20
C GLU A 188 5.47 17.66 23.42
N PRO A 189 6.64 17.07 23.12
CA PRO A 189 6.73 15.76 22.48
C PRO A 189 6.00 14.66 23.26
N ILE A 190 5.51 13.65 22.53
CA ILE A 190 4.85 12.49 23.16
C ILE A 190 5.87 11.75 24.05
N PRO A 191 5.59 11.53 25.35
CA PRO A 191 6.50 10.84 26.26
C PRO A 191 6.42 9.32 26.06
N TRP A 192 6.98 8.84 24.95
CA TRP A 192 7.02 7.41 24.61
C TRP A 192 7.71 6.59 25.72
N ARG A 193 7.00 5.59 26.27
CA ARG A 193 7.55 4.68 27.29
C ARG A 193 8.41 3.55 26.72
N ASP A 194 8.23 3.22 25.44
CA ASP A 194 9.03 2.26 24.66
C ASP A 194 9.35 2.90 23.30
N PRO A 195 10.38 3.76 23.23
CA PRO A 195 10.77 4.49 22.02
C PRO A 195 11.54 3.62 21.00
#